data_AF-A0AAW2MLT8-F1
#
_entry.id   AF-A0AAW2MLT8-F1
#
_cell.length_a   1.000
_cell.length_b   1.000
_cell.length_c   1.000
_cell.angle_alpha   90.00
_cell.angle_beta   90.00
_cell.angle_gamma   90.00
#
_symmetry.space_group_name_H-M   'P 1'
#
loop_
_entity.id
_entity.type
_entity.pdbx_description
1 polymer ?
#
loop_
_entity_poly.entity_id
_entity_poly.type
_entity_poly.pdbx_seq_one_letter_code
_entity_poly.pdbx_strand_id
1 'polypeptide(L)'
;MAGLGENSGPNSSLSLPNSYDAVVLGGTFDRLHDGHRQFLKAAAVLARDRVLVGVCDGPMLTKKQYSSLIEPIEQRMKNVQDYIKSVKPELIVQVEPIVDPYGPSIVDDKLEAIVVSKETLPGGLSVNRKRAERGLSQLKIEVVDLVPEESGKEKLSSTALRRLEAEKLGQEESLTHSGSGEIAVKMNDLMTKSFLNYVELKKQAQFRIEEWRDLELGKLSHKDEDNLSQFFQEVEVIKNNMQEITDLLIDLQNLNEETKSTYSAKILRGLRDRMDSDMVAVLRKAKIVKTRLEVLDKSNVANRRISLAYAEGSAVDRTRVSTTNGLRAKLKDIMNGFQALREKIMSDYKEGLRRRYYNATGEHPSDEVIEKIVSGNGKVEIFESRTETNLENKERHEAVMDIWRSLNKLHQVFLDMAVMVETQAEQIDDIEHNVANASSFINGGTTSLFYAKQMKQESKKWICWVWAVVFIIVLVCLVAMLTS
;
A
#
# COMPACT_ATOMS: atom_id res chain seq x y z
N MET A 1 -53.14 3.11 18.14
CA MET A 1 -51.97 3.33 19.03
C MET A 1 -51.32 1.97 19.27
N ALA A 2 -49.98 1.96 19.31
CA ALA A 2 -49.05 0.83 19.14
C ALA A 2 -48.92 0.41 17.66
N GLY A 3 -47.78 0.52 16.99
CA GLY A 3 -46.42 0.88 17.40
C GLY A 3 -45.50 0.22 16.38
N LEU A 4 -44.84 1.03 15.54
CA LEU A 4 -44.03 0.64 14.40
C LEU A 4 -42.85 -0.24 14.86
N GLY A 5 -42.72 -1.44 14.27
CA GLY A 5 -41.53 -2.28 14.40
C GLY A 5 -40.48 -1.83 13.40
N GLU A 6 -39.42 -1.21 13.90
CA GLU A 6 -38.20 -0.95 13.12
C GLU A 6 -37.46 -2.28 12.91
N ASN A 7 -37.44 -2.74 11.65
CA ASN A 7 -36.59 -3.82 11.19
C ASN A 7 -35.15 -3.30 11.07
N SER A 8 -34.28 -3.74 11.98
CA SER A 8 -32.83 -3.51 11.91
C SER A 8 -32.20 -4.48 10.90
N GLY A 9 -31.31 -3.94 10.05
CA GLY A 9 -30.61 -4.67 8.99
C GLY A 9 -29.59 -5.70 9.49
N PRO A 10 -28.87 -6.38 8.58
CA PRO A 10 -27.97 -7.47 8.93
C PRO A 10 -26.69 -6.90 9.56
N ASN A 11 -26.68 -6.80 10.90
CA ASN A 11 -25.51 -6.39 11.65
C ASN A 11 -24.54 -7.57 11.86
N SER A 12 -23.26 -7.26 11.67
CA SER A 12 -22.06 -8.05 11.93
C SER A 12 -22.17 -9.05 13.09
N SER A 13 -21.71 -10.28 12.84
CA SER A 13 -21.70 -11.44 13.74
C SER A 13 -20.70 -11.33 14.90
N LEU A 14 -20.78 -10.28 15.72
CA LEU A 14 -20.05 -10.22 16.99
C LEU A 14 -20.89 -10.93 18.06
N SER A 15 -20.22 -11.70 18.93
CA SER A 15 -20.86 -12.31 20.08
C SER A 15 -21.48 -11.25 21.01
N LEU A 16 -22.48 -11.66 21.80
CA LEU A 16 -23.20 -10.75 22.71
C LEU A 16 -22.25 -10.11 23.75
N PRO A 17 -22.59 -8.96 24.33
CA PRO A 17 -21.81 -8.39 25.43
C PRO A 17 -21.59 -9.38 26.58
N ASN A 18 -20.41 -9.35 27.20
CA ASN A 18 -20.00 -10.24 28.30
C ASN A 18 -20.07 -11.74 27.94
N SER A 19 -19.77 -12.11 26.69
CA SER A 19 -19.78 -13.51 26.24
C SER A 19 -18.63 -14.34 26.78
N TYR A 20 -17.52 -13.72 27.19
CA TYR A 20 -16.29 -14.42 27.56
C TYR A 20 -15.75 -13.91 28.90
N ASP A 21 -15.29 -14.80 29.77
CA ASP A 21 -14.76 -14.43 31.09
C ASP A 21 -13.42 -13.69 30.96
N ALA A 22 -12.56 -14.16 30.05
CA ALA A 22 -11.30 -13.48 29.71
C ALA A 22 -11.05 -13.38 28.20
N VAL A 23 -10.74 -12.16 27.75
CA VAL A 23 -10.49 -11.83 26.34
C VAL A 23 -9.07 -11.31 26.16
N VAL A 24 -8.41 -11.68 25.07
CA VAL A 24 -7.09 -11.17 24.68
C VAL A 24 -7.11 -10.41 23.36
N LEU A 25 -6.29 -9.37 23.26
CA LEU A 25 -5.98 -8.70 22.00
C LEU A 25 -4.56 -8.14 22.00
N GLY A 26 -4.01 -7.95 20.81
CA GLY A 26 -2.66 -7.43 20.61
C GLY A 26 -2.61 -6.29 19.61
N GLY A 27 -1.71 -5.33 19.81
CA GLY A 27 -1.54 -4.20 18.91
C GLY A 27 -0.42 -3.25 19.32
N THR A 28 -0.04 -2.35 18.43
CA THR A 28 0.96 -1.31 18.75
C THR A 28 0.37 -0.21 19.62
N PHE A 29 -0.93 0.12 19.47
CA PHE A 29 -1.66 1.11 20.28
C PHE A 29 -0.94 2.47 20.48
N ASP A 30 -0.23 2.90 19.43
CA ASP A 30 0.44 4.19 19.39
C ASP A 30 -0.56 5.30 19.04
N ARG A 31 -0.57 6.41 19.80
CA ARG A 31 -1.48 7.56 19.61
C ARG A 31 -2.92 7.13 19.37
N LEU A 32 -3.63 6.74 20.44
CA LEU A 32 -4.99 6.17 20.38
C LEU A 32 -5.99 7.03 19.59
N HIS A 33 -6.17 6.67 18.32
CA HIS A 33 -7.17 7.22 17.40
C HIS A 33 -8.42 6.34 17.36
N ASP A 34 -9.44 6.74 16.61
CA ASP A 34 -10.77 6.11 16.66
C ASP A 34 -10.77 4.63 16.27
N GLY A 35 -9.90 4.21 15.35
CA GLY A 35 -9.71 2.80 15.00
C GLY A 35 -9.24 1.97 16.19
N HIS A 36 -8.26 2.44 16.95
CA HIS A 36 -7.83 1.77 18.18
C HIS A 36 -8.93 1.79 19.25
N ARG A 37 -9.64 2.90 19.39
CA ARG A 37 -10.74 3.06 20.36
C ARG A 37 -11.87 2.07 20.09
N GLN A 38 -12.30 1.94 18.84
CA GLN A 38 -13.32 0.95 18.44
C GLN A 38 -12.86 -0.48 18.73
N PHE A 39 -11.60 -0.80 18.40
CA PHE A 39 -11.04 -2.13 18.63
C PHE A 39 -10.96 -2.50 20.12
N LEU A 40 -10.42 -1.60 20.94
CA LEU A 40 -10.32 -1.77 22.40
C LEU A 40 -11.72 -1.82 23.05
N LYS A 41 -12.67 -1.00 22.58
CA LYS A 41 -14.06 -0.98 23.06
C LYS A 41 -14.77 -2.30 22.77
N ALA A 42 -14.60 -2.85 21.56
CA ALA A 42 -15.19 -4.14 21.20
C ALA A 42 -14.69 -5.26 22.13
N ALA A 43 -13.39 -5.32 22.39
CA ALA A 43 -12.83 -6.28 23.34
C ALA A 43 -13.34 -6.09 24.77
N ALA A 44 -13.46 -4.84 25.24
CA ALA A 44 -14.00 -4.54 26.57
C ALA A 44 -15.47 -4.93 26.73
N VAL A 45 -16.27 -4.80 25.67
CA VAL A 45 -17.70 -5.18 25.65
C VAL A 45 -17.86 -6.71 25.65
N LEU A 46 -16.98 -7.44 24.97
CA LEU A 46 -17.02 -8.90 24.93
C LEU A 46 -16.56 -9.56 26.24
N ALA A 47 -15.62 -8.92 26.95
CA ALA A 47 -15.05 -9.44 28.20
C ALA A 47 -15.98 -9.21 29.40
N ARG A 48 -16.29 -10.26 30.15
CA ARG A 48 -17.06 -10.21 31.40
C ARG A 48 -16.17 -9.70 32.54
N ASP A 49 -15.06 -10.37 32.81
CA ASP A 49 -14.25 -10.16 34.02
C ASP A 49 -12.87 -9.59 33.72
N ARG A 50 -12.16 -10.11 32.69
CA ARG A 50 -10.78 -9.74 32.41
C ARG A 50 -10.52 -9.47 30.93
N VAL A 51 -9.72 -8.44 30.65
CA VAL A 51 -9.11 -8.23 29.34
C VAL A 51 -7.59 -8.16 29.47
N LEU A 52 -6.91 -8.95 28.64
CA LEU A 52 -5.46 -8.92 28.48
C LEU A 52 -5.11 -8.21 27.19
N VAL A 53 -4.33 -7.13 27.26
CA VAL A 53 -3.87 -6.38 26.10
C VAL A 53 -2.35 -6.49 25.96
N GLY A 54 -1.90 -7.12 24.88
CA GLY A 54 -0.50 -7.15 24.49
C GLY A 54 -0.12 -5.90 23.69
N VAL A 55 0.75 -5.05 24.24
CA VAL A 55 1.24 -3.84 23.57
C VAL A 55 2.59 -4.14 22.94
N CYS A 56 2.69 -4.06 21.61
CA CYS A 56 3.92 -4.41 20.90
C CYS A 56 5.10 -3.55 21.35
N ASP A 57 6.26 -4.18 21.55
CA ASP A 57 7.50 -3.53 21.91
C ASP A 57 8.72 -4.19 21.26
N GLY A 58 9.88 -3.52 21.32
CA GLY A 58 11.16 -4.05 20.87
C GLY A 58 11.14 -4.52 19.39
N PRO A 59 11.53 -5.77 19.09
CA PRO A 59 11.60 -6.30 17.72
C PRO A 59 10.29 -6.23 16.93
N MET A 60 9.14 -6.12 17.61
CA MET A 60 7.84 -6.02 16.93
C MET A 60 7.57 -4.62 16.34
N LEU A 61 8.37 -3.62 16.72
CA LEU A 61 8.21 -2.23 16.28
C LEU A 61 9.20 -1.81 15.18
N THR A 62 10.29 -2.56 15.00
CA THR A 62 11.41 -2.19 14.11
C THR A 62 10.99 -2.04 12.65
N LYS A 63 10.01 -2.83 12.20
CA LYS A 63 9.47 -2.79 10.83
C LYS A 63 8.35 -1.74 10.61
N LYS A 64 8.01 -0.93 11.62
CA LYS A 64 6.95 0.09 11.50
C LYS A 64 7.51 1.40 10.94
N GLN A 65 6.80 2.01 10.00
CA GLN A 65 7.15 3.34 9.47
C GLN A 65 7.18 4.38 10.60
N TYR A 66 8.21 5.23 10.65
CA TYR A 66 8.43 6.20 11.74
C TYR A 66 8.48 5.55 13.14
N SER A 67 9.10 4.38 13.26
CA SER A 67 9.21 3.64 14.53
C SER A 67 9.88 4.45 15.65
N SER A 68 10.81 5.35 15.31
CA SER A 68 11.45 6.28 16.24
C SER A 68 10.49 7.29 16.87
N LEU A 69 9.34 7.55 16.24
CA LEU A 69 8.31 8.46 16.75
C LEU A 69 7.22 7.72 17.53
N ILE A 70 7.31 6.39 17.70
CA ILE A 70 6.34 5.65 18.51
C ILE A 70 6.44 6.11 19.96
N GLU A 71 5.29 6.34 20.60
CA GLU A 71 5.23 6.71 22.01
C GLU A 71 5.93 5.65 22.89
N PRO A 72 6.61 6.05 23.99
CA PRO A 72 7.21 5.10 24.93
C PRO A 72 6.20 4.03 25.39
N ILE A 73 6.69 2.80 25.57
CA ILE A 73 5.84 1.64 25.90
C ILE A 73 4.99 1.90 27.15
N GLU A 74 5.55 2.54 28.18
CA GLU A 74 4.86 2.90 29.41
C GLU A 74 3.66 3.83 29.14
N GLN A 75 3.84 4.80 28.24
CA GLN A 75 2.79 5.75 27.88
C GLN A 75 1.67 5.05 27.10
N ARG A 76 2.02 4.18 26.13
CA ARG A 76 1.04 3.43 25.35
C ARG A 76 0.23 2.48 26.23
N MET A 77 0.90 1.76 27.13
CA MET A 77 0.23 0.87 28.08
C MET A 77 -0.73 1.63 28.99
N LYS A 78 -0.30 2.78 29.53
CA LYS A 78 -1.15 3.65 30.34
C LYS A 78 -2.36 4.16 29.56
N ASN A 79 -2.16 4.64 28.33
CA ASN A 79 -3.23 5.12 27.46
C ASN A 79 -4.30 4.04 27.20
N VAL A 80 -3.86 2.80 26.93
CA VAL A 80 -4.75 1.64 26.75
C VAL A 80 -5.53 1.35 28.02
N GLN A 81 -4.85 1.31 29.16
CA GLN A 81 -5.46 1.04 30.46
C GLN A 81 -6.53 2.08 30.81
N ASP A 82 -6.18 3.37 30.70
CA ASP A 82 -7.07 4.49 30.97
C ASP A 82 -8.30 4.46 30.04
N TYR A 83 -8.10 4.15 28.75
CA TYR A 83 -9.19 4.07 27.79
C TYR A 83 -10.16 2.92 28.11
N ILE A 84 -9.65 1.70 28.33
CA ILE A 84 -10.53 0.56 28.66
C ILE A 84 -11.28 0.82 29.97
N LYS A 85 -10.61 1.37 30.98
CA LYS A 85 -11.25 1.75 32.25
C LYS A 85 -12.30 2.84 32.09
N SER A 86 -12.15 3.74 31.12
CA SER A 86 -13.20 4.73 30.80
C SER A 86 -14.44 4.11 30.15
N VAL A 87 -14.27 2.98 29.45
CA VAL A 87 -15.36 2.25 28.79
C VAL A 87 -16.08 1.30 29.75
N LYS A 88 -15.32 0.55 30.56
CA LYS A 88 -15.83 -0.46 31.50
C LYS A 88 -14.99 -0.45 32.80
N PRO A 89 -15.33 0.41 33.78
CA PRO A 89 -14.51 0.64 34.98
C PRO A 89 -14.25 -0.61 35.84
N GLU A 90 -15.23 -1.51 35.89
CA GLU A 90 -15.22 -2.74 36.68
C GLU A 90 -14.36 -3.86 36.08
N LEU A 91 -13.99 -3.76 34.80
CA LEU A 91 -13.24 -4.79 34.09
C LEU A 91 -11.79 -4.88 34.61
N ILE A 92 -11.28 -6.08 34.85
CA ILE A 92 -9.87 -6.29 35.20
C ILE A 92 -9.04 -6.10 33.93
N VAL A 93 -8.21 -5.05 33.88
CA VAL A 93 -7.38 -4.72 32.72
C VAL A 93 -5.94 -5.11 33.02
N GLN A 94 -5.41 -6.07 32.25
CA GLN A 94 -4.01 -6.49 32.30
C GLN A 94 -3.35 -6.05 31.00
N VAL A 95 -2.41 -5.11 31.10
CA VAL A 95 -1.67 -4.62 29.94
C VAL A 95 -0.22 -5.07 30.09
N GLU A 96 0.32 -5.73 29.07
CA GLU A 96 1.68 -6.26 29.09
C GLU A 96 2.42 -5.92 27.79
N PRO A 97 3.73 -5.62 27.84
CA PRO A 97 4.54 -5.49 26.65
C PRO A 97 4.74 -6.86 25.99
N ILE A 98 4.65 -6.91 24.66
CA ILE A 98 4.92 -8.12 23.88
C ILE A 98 6.06 -7.87 22.89
N VAL A 99 7.03 -8.78 22.87
CA VAL A 99 8.20 -8.74 21.96
C VAL A 99 8.14 -9.80 20.86
N ASP A 100 7.08 -10.60 20.86
CA ASP A 100 6.77 -11.60 19.84
C ASP A 100 5.26 -11.64 19.53
N PRO A 101 4.84 -12.19 18.37
CA PRO A 101 3.43 -12.18 17.94
C PRO A 101 2.45 -12.95 18.82
N TYR A 102 2.92 -13.75 19.78
CA TYR A 102 2.08 -14.60 20.63
C TYR A 102 1.93 -14.00 22.03
N GLY A 103 3.02 -13.55 22.65
CA GLY A 103 3.03 -13.00 24.00
C GLY A 103 2.39 -13.95 25.03
N PRO A 104 1.65 -13.44 26.04
CA PRO A 104 1.05 -14.27 27.08
C PRO A 104 -0.11 -15.15 26.58
N SER A 105 -0.60 -14.94 25.35
CA SER A 105 -1.72 -15.70 24.79
C SER A 105 -1.42 -17.20 24.57
N ILE A 106 -0.15 -17.63 24.62
CA ILE A 106 0.25 -19.04 24.50
C ILE A 106 0.74 -19.64 25.82
N VAL A 107 0.47 -18.95 26.93
CA VAL A 107 0.83 -19.35 28.30
C VAL A 107 -0.39 -19.32 29.21
N ASP A 108 -1.23 -18.29 29.09
CA ASP A 108 -2.43 -18.12 29.90
C ASP A 108 -3.56 -19.06 29.46
N ASP A 109 -3.89 -20.02 30.31
CA ASP A 109 -4.91 -21.05 30.09
C ASP A 109 -6.34 -20.57 30.36
N LYS A 110 -6.50 -19.42 31.03
CA LYS A 110 -7.81 -18.85 31.39
C LYS A 110 -8.41 -17.98 30.28
N LEU A 111 -7.70 -17.75 29.18
CA LEU A 111 -8.20 -16.99 28.04
C LEU A 111 -9.22 -17.80 27.23
N GLU A 112 -10.33 -17.17 26.85
CA GLU A 112 -11.43 -17.83 26.11
C GLU A 112 -11.59 -17.32 24.69
N ALA A 113 -11.32 -16.03 24.45
CA ALA A 113 -11.46 -15.40 23.15
C ALA A 113 -10.29 -14.49 22.80
N ILE A 114 -9.98 -14.41 21.50
CA ILE A 114 -9.04 -13.44 20.92
C ILE A 114 -9.78 -12.53 19.96
N VAL A 115 -9.61 -11.22 20.15
CA VAL A 115 -10.21 -10.21 19.29
C VAL A 115 -9.20 -9.77 18.25
N VAL A 116 -9.58 -9.83 16.97
CA VAL A 116 -8.74 -9.50 15.82
C VAL A 116 -9.51 -8.62 14.84
N SER A 117 -8.80 -7.87 14.00
CA SER A 117 -9.40 -7.23 12.83
C SER A 117 -9.38 -8.18 11.63
N LYS A 118 -10.06 -7.82 10.54
CA LYS A 118 -9.95 -8.56 9.27
C LYS A 118 -8.49 -8.71 8.81
N GLU A 119 -7.66 -7.69 9.04
CA GLU A 119 -6.23 -7.69 8.68
C GLU A 119 -5.41 -8.65 9.56
N THR A 120 -5.75 -8.81 10.85
CA THR A 120 -4.99 -9.64 11.79
C THR A 120 -5.58 -11.02 12.06
N LEU A 121 -6.62 -11.41 11.33
CA LEU A 121 -7.23 -12.75 11.39
C LEU A 121 -6.19 -13.90 11.22
N PRO A 122 -5.24 -13.84 10.28
CA PRO A 122 -4.19 -14.86 10.18
C PRO A 122 -3.34 -14.98 11.45
N GLY A 123 -3.13 -13.87 12.17
CA GLY A 123 -2.43 -13.84 13.45
C GLY A 123 -3.19 -14.59 14.53
N GLY A 124 -4.51 -14.38 14.64
CA GLY A 124 -5.38 -15.12 15.57
C GLY A 124 -5.38 -16.63 15.32
N LEU A 125 -5.41 -17.04 14.04
CA LEU A 125 -5.27 -18.45 13.65
C LEU A 125 -3.90 -19.02 14.03
N SER A 126 -2.83 -18.24 13.87
CA SER A 126 -1.49 -18.64 14.28
C SER A 126 -1.36 -18.82 15.79
N VAL A 127 -2.02 -17.98 16.60
CA VAL A 127 -2.06 -18.13 18.07
C VAL A 127 -2.73 -19.45 18.44
N ASN A 128 -3.88 -19.78 17.84
CA ASN A 128 -4.58 -21.04 18.12
C ASN A 128 -3.77 -22.28 17.75
N ARG A 129 -3.02 -22.23 16.65
CA ARG A 129 -2.08 -23.31 16.29
C ARG A 129 -1.02 -23.51 17.37
N LYS A 130 -0.42 -22.41 17.85
CA LYS A 130 0.61 -22.45 18.90
C LYS A 130 0.05 -22.89 20.26
N ARG A 131 -1.19 -22.51 20.58
CA ARG A 131 -1.91 -22.99 21.78
C ARG A 131 -2.15 -24.49 21.71
N ALA A 132 -2.62 -25.01 20.57
CA ALA A 132 -2.82 -26.43 20.36
C ALA A 132 -1.50 -27.24 20.48
N GLU A 133 -0.40 -26.74 19.91
CA GLU A 133 0.95 -27.34 20.08
C GLU A 133 1.39 -27.43 21.55
N ARG A 134 0.88 -26.54 22.42
CA ARG A 134 1.19 -26.48 23.85
C ARG A 134 0.13 -27.13 24.74
N GLY A 135 -0.88 -27.79 24.16
CA GLY A 135 -1.95 -28.44 24.90
C GLY A 135 -2.97 -27.49 25.54
N LEU A 136 -3.03 -26.23 25.10
CA LEU A 136 -4.00 -25.24 25.56
C LEU A 136 -5.28 -25.27 24.71
N SER A 137 -6.40 -24.89 25.32
CA SER A 137 -7.68 -24.70 24.62
C SER A 137 -7.56 -23.63 23.52
N GLN A 138 -8.19 -23.85 22.37
CA GLN A 138 -8.21 -22.84 21.31
C GLN A 138 -9.14 -21.68 21.70
N LEU A 139 -8.71 -20.47 21.40
CA LEU A 139 -9.47 -19.25 21.64
C LEU A 139 -10.55 -19.09 20.56
N LYS A 140 -11.72 -18.62 20.96
CA LYS A 140 -12.72 -18.15 19.99
C LYS A 140 -12.22 -16.87 19.33
N ILE A 141 -12.17 -16.86 17.99
CA ILE A 141 -11.71 -15.68 17.25
C ILE A 141 -12.91 -14.79 16.96
N GLU A 142 -12.90 -13.58 17.51
CA GLU A 142 -13.90 -12.53 17.25
C GLU A 142 -13.31 -11.49 16.30
N VAL A 143 -13.91 -11.34 15.13
CA VAL A 143 -13.43 -10.42 14.08
C VAL A 143 -14.21 -9.11 14.16
N VAL A 144 -13.51 -8.03 14.48
CA VAL A 144 -14.10 -6.68 14.58
C VAL A 144 -13.91 -5.96 13.25
N ASP A 145 -15.04 -5.51 12.68
CA ASP A 145 -15.04 -4.63 11.52
C ASP A 145 -14.77 -3.19 11.94
N LEU A 146 -13.59 -2.69 11.60
CA LEU A 146 -13.23 -1.29 11.76
C LEU A 146 -13.87 -0.52 10.59
N VAL A 147 -15.09 -0.01 10.81
CA VAL A 147 -15.83 0.73 9.79
C VAL A 147 -15.13 2.07 9.51
N PRO A 148 -14.86 2.44 8.24
CA PRO A 148 -14.45 3.80 7.90
C PRO A 148 -15.59 4.77 8.27
N GLU A 149 -15.29 5.87 8.96
CA GLU A 149 -16.33 6.87 9.24
C GLU A 149 -17.00 7.36 7.95
N GLU A 150 -18.32 7.55 8.01
CA GLU A 150 -19.12 8.23 6.98
C GLU A 150 -18.82 9.73 6.97
N SER A 151 -17.61 10.09 6.56
CA SER A 151 -17.28 11.41 6.03
C SER A 151 -16.01 11.22 5.23
N GLY A 152 -15.86 11.90 4.09
CA GLY A 152 -14.70 11.78 3.19
C GLY A 152 -13.35 12.24 3.77
N LYS A 153 -13.06 11.96 5.04
CA LYS A 153 -11.78 12.11 5.71
C LYS A 153 -11.02 10.78 5.62
N GLU A 154 -9.77 10.86 5.18
CA GLU A 154 -8.85 9.72 5.15
C GLU A 154 -8.79 9.01 6.51
N LYS A 155 -8.70 7.67 6.49
CA LYS A 155 -8.54 6.80 7.66
C LYS A 155 -7.36 7.30 8.52
N LEU A 156 -7.66 7.96 9.63
CA LEU A 156 -6.65 8.36 10.62
C LEU A 156 -6.02 7.09 11.19
N SER A 157 -4.79 6.82 10.78
CA SER A 157 -3.97 5.72 11.28
C SER A 157 -2.82 6.27 12.12
N SER A 158 -2.30 5.49 13.08
CA SER A 158 -1.11 5.90 13.84
C SER A 158 0.08 6.25 12.96
N THR A 159 0.20 5.62 11.78
CA THR A 159 1.24 5.98 10.79
C THR A 159 1.00 7.37 10.20
N ALA A 160 -0.24 7.73 9.90
CA ALA A 160 -0.59 9.08 9.44
C ALA A 160 -0.33 10.14 10.53
N LEU A 161 -0.64 9.83 11.79
CA LEU A 161 -0.34 10.72 12.91
C LEU A 161 1.17 10.92 13.12
N ARG A 162 1.96 9.84 13.07
CA ARG A 162 3.43 9.90 13.12
C ARG A 162 4.03 10.72 11.97
N ARG A 163 3.49 10.56 10.77
CA ARG A 163 3.90 11.34 9.59
C ARG A 163 3.65 12.84 9.79
N LEU A 164 2.47 13.22 10.25
CA LEU A 164 2.14 14.63 10.54
C LEU A 164 3.06 15.23 11.61
N GLU A 165 3.45 14.43 12.60
CA GLU A 165 4.40 14.87 13.64
C GLU A 165 5.82 15.02 13.12
N ALA A 166 6.29 14.07 12.28
CA ALA A 166 7.57 14.19 11.58
C ALA A 166 7.62 15.45 10.70
N GLU A 167 6.53 15.76 10.00
CA GLU A 167 6.39 16.94 9.15
C GLU A 167 6.38 18.24 9.96
N LYS A 168 5.76 18.25 11.16
CA LYS A 168 5.79 19.41 12.08
C LYS A 168 7.17 19.66 12.67
N LEU A 169 7.84 18.61 13.15
CA LEU A 169 9.20 18.72 13.70
C LEU A 169 10.19 19.24 12.64
N GLY A 170 10.06 18.80 11.39
CA GLY A 170 10.86 19.33 10.27
C GLY A 170 10.57 20.81 9.95
N GLN A 171 9.34 21.29 10.18
CA GLN A 171 9.00 22.72 10.02
C GLN A 171 9.52 23.57 11.18
N GLU A 172 9.44 23.10 12.42
CA GLU A 172 9.97 23.81 13.60
C GLU A 172 11.52 23.88 13.60
N GLU A 173 12.20 22.81 13.17
CA GLU A 173 13.66 22.84 12.96
C GLU A 173 14.07 23.83 11.85
N SER A 174 13.24 24.01 10.82
CA SER A 174 13.48 25.04 9.79
C SER A 174 13.25 26.47 10.29
N LEU A 175 12.33 26.66 11.24
CA LEU A 175 11.95 27.97 11.79
C LEU A 175 12.91 28.45 12.90
N THR A 176 13.60 27.54 13.57
CA THR A 176 14.63 27.88 14.58
C THR A 176 15.96 28.35 13.95
N HIS A 177 16.14 28.20 12.64
CA HIS A 177 17.31 28.65 11.89
C HIS A 177 17.15 30.01 11.16
N SER A 178 15.99 30.67 11.28
CA SER A 178 15.79 32.03 10.78
C SER A 178 15.34 32.96 11.90
N GLY A 179 16.08 34.04 12.11
CA GLY A 179 16.01 34.93 13.26
C GLY A 179 14.64 35.51 13.62
N SER A 180 14.58 35.90 14.88
CA SER A 180 13.55 36.65 15.61
C SER A 180 12.92 37.84 14.87
N GLY A 181 11.59 37.92 14.90
CA GLY A 181 10.83 39.19 14.79
C GLY A 181 9.54 39.10 13.97
N GLU A 182 8.45 39.65 14.53
CA GLU A 182 7.13 39.92 13.92
C GLU A 182 6.08 38.78 13.91
N ILE A 183 5.59 38.47 15.10
CA ILE A 183 4.28 37.81 15.32
C ILE A 183 3.30 38.92 15.73
N ALA A 184 2.41 39.39 14.85
CA ALA A 184 1.13 40.02 15.27
C ALA A 184 0.15 40.43 14.15
N VAL A 185 0.53 40.60 12.87
CA VAL A 185 -0.37 41.34 11.93
C VAL A 185 -0.94 40.51 10.77
N LYS A 186 -0.59 39.24 10.61
CA LYS A 186 -1.05 38.39 9.48
C LYS A 186 -2.18 37.41 9.79
N MET A 187 -2.98 37.65 10.84
CA MET A 187 -4.04 36.71 11.24
C MET A 187 -5.38 36.90 10.51
N ASN A 188 -5.53 37.88 9.59
CA ASN A 188 -6.85 38.18 9.02
C ASN A 188 -6.96 38.11 7.48
N ASP A 189 -6.00 37.49 6.80
CA ASP A 189 -6.14 37.14 5.37
C ASP A 189 -6.26 35.62 5.14
N LEU A 190 -6.56 34.87 6.22
CA LEU A 190 -6.44 33.41 6.28
C LEU A 190 -7.70 32.62 5.90
N MET A 191 -8.79 33.28 5.49
CA MET A 191 -10.09 32.61 5.26
C MET A 191 -10.56 32.61 3.80
N THR A 192 -9.79 33.19 2.88
CA THR A 192 -10.17 33.21 1.45
C THR A 192 -9.12 32.54 0.55
N LYS A 193 -7.86 32.43 0.98
CA LYS A 193 -6.78 31.75 0.23
C LYS A 193 -6.62 30.25 0.55
N SER A 194 -7.31 29.73 1.56
CA SER A 194 -7.23 28.32 1.98
C SER A 194 -7.74 27.34 0.93
N PHE A 195 -8.64 27.76 0.01
CA PHE A 195 -9.13 26.91 -1.08
C PHE A 195 -8.27 26.98 -2.35
N LEU A 196 -7.65 28.12 -2.65
CA LEU A 196 -6.70 28.24 -3.76
C LEU A 196 -5.36 27.56 -3.43
N ASN A 197 -4.94 27.60 -2.15
CA ASN A 197 -3.71 26.98 -1.71
C ASN A 197 -3.76 25.45 -1.68
N TYR A 198 -4.91 24.78 -1.55
CA TYR A 198 -4.95 23.30 -1.64
C TYR A 198 -4.68 22.79 -3.06
N VAL A 199 -5.20 23.49 -4.07
CA VAL A 199 -4.96 23.17 -5.49
C VAL A 199 -3.55 23.59 -5.91
N GLU A 200 -3.04 24.73 -5.39
CA GLU A 200 -1.65 25.14 -5.57
C GLU A 200 -0.65 24.29 -4.78
N LEU A 201 -1.00 23.77 -3.59
CA LEU A 201 -0.20 22.82 -2.81
C LEU A 201 -0.24 21.42 -3.42
N LYS A 202 -1.34 21.02 -4.05
CA LYS A 202 -1.41 19.77 -4.81
C LYS A 202 -0.63 19.88 -6.11
N LYS A 203 -0.72 21.02 -6.83
CA LYS A 203 0.17 21.32 -7.97
C LYS A 203 1.63 21.44 -7.53
N GLN A 204 1.93 22.09 -6.40
CA GLN A 204 3.28 22.18 -5.84
C GLN A 204 3.77 20.87 -5.25
N ALA A 205 2.91 19.96 -4.77
CA ALA A 205 3.31 18.64 -4.30
C ALA A 205 3.57 17.70 -5.49
N GLN A 206 2.78 17.85 -6.56
CA GLN A 206 2.97 17.14 -7.82
C GLN A 206 4.21 17.68 -8.57
N PHE A 207 4.49 18.97 -8.46
CA PHE A 207 5.72 19.63 -8.91
C PHE A 207 6.91 19.35 -7.96
N ARG A 208 6.71 19.21 -6.64
CA ARG A 208 7.76 18.83 -5.66
C ARG A 208 8.16 17.37 -5.75
N ILE A 209 7.28 16.49 -6.21
CA ILE A 209 7.65 15.11 -6.59
C ILE A 209 8.57 15.12 -7.83
N GLU A 210 8.45 16.13 -8.70
CA GLU A 210 9.42 16.37 -9.78
C GLU A 210 10.71 17.07 -9.28
N GLU A 211 10.60 17.92 -8.25
CA GLU A 211 11.71 18.69 -7.66
C GLU A 211 12.55 17.92 -6.62
N TRP A 212 12.04 16.79 -6.09
CA TRP A 212 12.82 15.82 -5.29
C TRP A 212 13.90 15.09 -6.10
N ARG A 213 14.09 15.45 -7.38
CA ARG A 213 15.23 14.98 -8.18
C ARG A 213 16.57 15.59 -7.78
N ASP A 214 16.62 16.74 -7.09
CA ASP A 214 17.87 17.54 -7.07
C ASP A 214 18.59 17.72 -5.71
N LEU A 215 18.09 17.19 -4.60
CA LEU A 215 18.70 17.46 -3.27
C LEU A 215 19.58 16.33 -2.69
N GLU A 216 19.62 15.15 -3.29
CA GLU A 216 20.50 14.03 -2.86
C GLU A 216 21.54 13.58 -3.90
N LEU A 217 21.58 14.21 -5.09
CA LEU A 217 22.54 13.88 -6.13
C LEU A 217 23.87 14.61 -5.87
N GLY A 218 24.80 13.92 -5.22
CA GLY A 218 26.22 14.23 -5.43
C GLY A 218 26.50 14.28 -6.94
N LYS A 219 27.20 15.31 -7.41
CA LYS A 219 27.44 15.60 -8.84
C LYS A 219 27.61 14.32 -9.68
N LEU A 220 26.61 14.00 -10.48
CA LEU A 220 26.65 12.90 -11.44
C LEU A 220 27.73 13.18 -12.50
N SER A 221 28.37 12.13 -13.01
CA SER A 221 29.22 12.29 -14.19
C SER A 221 28.35 12.59 -15.40
N HIS A 222 28.85 13.34 -16.40
CA HIS A 222 28.14 13.60 -17.67
C HIS A 222 27.61 12.31 -18.33
N LYS A 223 28.32 11.17 -18.15
CA LYS A 223 27.91 9.86 -18.66
C LYS A 223 26.72 9.24 -17.91
N ASP A 224 26.54 9.60 -16.64
CA ASP A 224 25.44 9.09 -15.81
C ASP A 224 24.14 9.86 -16.09
N GLU A 225 24.25 11.16 -16.40
CA GLU A 225 23.13 11.99 -16.86
C GLU A 225 22.55 11.49 -18.18
N ASP A 226 23.40 11.14 -19.14
CA ASP A 226 22.97 10.58 -20.43
C ASP A 226 22.28 9.21 -20.25
N ASN A 227 22.83 8.34 -19.39
CA ASN A 227 22.26 7.02 -19.10
C ASN A 227 20.87 7.09 -18.46
N LEU A 228 20.69 8.01 -17.52
CA LEU A 228 19.43 8.18 -16.79
C LEU A 228 18.39 8.93 -17.62
N SER A 229 18.80 9.82 -18.53
CA SER A 229 17.89 10.59 -19.37
C SER A 229 17.05 9.70 -20.28
N GLN A 230 17.67 8.74 -20.98
CA GLN A 230 16.93 7.78 -21.83
C GLN A 230 15.99 6.89 -20.99
N PHE A 231 16.43 6.50 -19.79
CA PHE A 231 15.58 5.75 -18.86
C PHE A 231 14.35 6.55 -18.40
N PHE A 232 14.54 7.82 -18.01
CA PHE A 232 13.45 8.65 -17.54
C PHE A 232 12.47 9.02 -18.65
N GLN A 233 12.91 9.12 -19.91
CA GLN A 233 12.00 9.25 -21.05
C GLN A 233 11.06 8.05 -21.18
N GLU A 234 11.58 6.82 -21.06
CA GLU A 234 10.75 5.61 -21.08
C GLU A 234 9.80 5.53 -19.87
N VAL A 235 10.29 5.91 -18.68
CA VAL A 235 9.45 6.04 -17.47
C VAL A 235 8.30 7.02 -17.70
N GLU A 236 8.55 8.15 -18.34
CA GLU A 236 7.54 9.17 -18.60
C GLU A 236 6.46 8.66 -19.55
N VAL A 237 6.85 7.93 -20.60
CA VAL A 237 5.88 7.28 -21.51
C VAL A 237 5.02 6.28 -20.75
N ILE A 238 5.60 5.49 -19.83
CA ILE A 238 4.84 4.56 -19.00
C ILE A 238 3.87 5.30 -18.08
N LYS A 239 4.33 6.38 -17.42
CA LYS A 239 3.49 7.21 -16.54
C LYS A 239 2.30 7.82 -17.27
N ASN A 240 2.51 8.33 -18.49
CA ASN A 240 1.45 8.90 -19.30
C ASN A 240 0.40 7.84 -19.66
N ASN A 241 0.81 6.64 -20.09
CA ASN A 241 -0.14 5.55 -20.34
C ASN A 241 -0.90 5.13 -19.07
N MET A 242 -0.25 5.13 -17.91
CA MET A 242 -0.92 4.86 -16.63
C MET A 242 -1.95 5.92 -16.28
N GLN A 243 -1.65 7.20 -16.53
CA GLN A 243 -2.59 8.30 -16.31
C GLN A 243 -3.82 8.16 -17.21
N GLU A 244 -3.62 7.86 -18.49
CA GLU A 244 -4.73 7.61 -19.42
C GLU A 244 -5.59 6.42 -18.99
N ILE A 245 -5.01 5.37 -18.39
CA ILE A 245 -5.80 4.27 -17.81
C ILE A 245 -6.64 4.81 -16.64
N THR A 246 -6.05 5.59 -15.73
CA THR A 246 -6.79 6.19 -14.62
C THR A 246 -7.96 7.05 -15.10
N ASP A 247 -7.75 7.86 -16.13
CA ASP A 247 -8.80 8.72 -16.70
C ASP A 247 -9.93 7.86 -17.31
N LEU A 248 -9.60 6.81 -18.07
CA LEU A 248 -10.59 5.87 -18.60
C LEU A 248 -11.37 5.14 -17.50
N LEU A 249 -10.74 4.82 -16.36
CA LEU A 249 -11.44 4.19 -15.23
C LEU A 249 -12.45 5.15 -14.58
N ILE A 250 -12.10 6.43 -14.48
CA ILE A 250 -13.01 7.47 -13.98
C ILE A 250 -14.19 7.64 -14.95
N ASP A 251 -13.92 7.68 -16.26
CA ASP A 251 -14.97 7.77 -17.28
C ASP A 251 -15.91 6.56 -17.23
N LEU A 252 -15.37 5.34 -17.09
CA LEU A 252 -16.16 4.12 -16.92
C LEU A 252 -17.03 4.15 -15.67
N GLN A 253 -16.52 4.70 -14.56
CA GLN A 253 -17.29 4.87 -13.34
C GLN A 253 -18.46 5.84 -13.56
N ASN A 254 -18.21 6.97 -14.24
CA ASN A 254 -19.23 7.96 -14.55
C ASN A 254 -20.31 7.37 -15.48
N LEU A 255 -19.89 6.68 -16.55
CA LEU A 255 -20.80 6.00 -17.48
C LEU A 255 -21.67 4.94 -16.79
N ASN A 256 -21.13 4.22 -15.81
CA ASN A 256 -21.91 3.28 -15.00
C ASN A 256 -22.98 4.00 -14.15
N GLU A 257 -22.65 5.12 -13.51
CA GLU A 257 -23.63 5.90 -12.76
C GLU A 257 -24.71 6.52 -13.69
N GLU A 258 -24.34 6.98 -14.88
CA GLU A 258 -25.29 7.44 -15.91
C GLU A 258 -26.23 6.33 -16.38
N THR A 259 -25.73 5.10 -16.47
CA THR A 259 -26.53 3.91 -16.84
C THR A 259 -27.62 3.61 -15.80
N LYS A 260 -27.39 3.93 -14.52
CA LYS A 260 -28.38 3.73 -13.45
C LYS A 260 -29.54 4.72 -13.52
N SER A 261 -29.28 5.96 -13.95
CA SER A 261 -30.27 7.04 -13.94
C SER A 261 -31.04 7.17 -15.26
N THR A 262 -30.57 6.52 -16.33
CA THR A 262 -31.14 6.68 -17.67
C THR A 262 -32.34 5.75 -17.95
N TYR A 263 -33.42 6.34 -18.48
CA TYR A 263 -34.66 5.61 -18.80
C TYR A 263 -34.83 5.20 -20.28
N SER A 264 -34.00 5.70 -21.20
CA SER A 264 -34.14 5.45 -22.65
C SER A 264 -33.21 4.35 -23.18
N ALA A 265 -33.77 3.33 -23.86
CA ALA A 265 -32.99 2.30 -24.57
C ALA A 265 -31.95 2.86 -25.56
N LYS A 266 -32.30 3.91 -26.33
CA LYS A 266 -31.36 4.50 -27.31
C LYS A 266 -30.13 5.12 -26.64
N ILE A 267 -30.32 5.78 -25.51
CA ILE A 267 -29.23 6.40 -24.74
C ILE A 267 -28.37 5.32 -24.08
N LEU A 268 -28.99 4.30 -23.52
CA LEU A 268 -28.29 3.15 -22.93
C LEU A 268 -27.42 2.40 -23.95
N ARG A 269 -27.88 2.26 -25.19
CA ARG A 269 -27.07 1.69 -26.27
C ARG A 269 -25.80 2.51 -26.54
N GLY A 270 -25.92 3.84 -26.55
CA GLY A 270 -24.77 4.74 -26.71
C GLY A 270 -23.81 4.72 -25.53
N LEU A 271 -24.33 4.66 -24.30
CA LEU A 271 -23.51 4.51 -23.08
C LEU A 271 -22.75 3.18 -23.09
N ARG A 272 -23.41 2.09 -23.49
CA ARG A 272 -22.79 0.77 -23.66
C ARG A 272 -21.64 0.82 -24.66
N ASP A 273 -21.87 1.36 -25.86
CA ASP A 273 -20.84 1.39 -26.89
C ASP A 273 -19.60 2.19 -26.43
N ARG A 274 -19.80 3.25 -25.62
CA ARG A 274 -18.71 3.99 -24.97
C ARG A 274 -18.02 3.16 -23.89
N MET A 275 -18.77 2.52 -23.00
CA MET A 275 -18.20 1.66 -21.95
C MET A 275 -17.36 0.52 -22.54
N ASP A 276 -17.86 -0.17 -23.58
CA ASP A 276 -17.09 -1.22 -24.25
C ASP A 276 -15.82 -0.67 -24.92
N SER A 277 -15.90 0.51 -25.55
CA SER A 277 -14.73 1.21 -26.11
C SER A 277 -13.68 1.51 -25.04
N ASP A 278 -14.10 2.10 -23.92
CA ASP A 278 -13.21 2.49 -22.82
C ASP A 278 -12.59 1.25 -22.17
N MET A 279 -13.36 0.16 -22.01
CA MET A 279 -12.84 -1.14 -21.54
C MET A 279 -11.74 -1.68 -22.47
N VAL A 280 -11.97 -1.67 -23.78
CA VAL A 280 -10.96 -2.12 -24.75
C VAL A 280 -9.72 -1.22 -24.70
N ALA A 281 -9.91 0.08 -24.52
CA ALA A 281 -8.81 1.03 -24.39
C ALA A 281 -7.98 0.78 -23.12
N VAL A 282 -8.62 0.57 -21.96
CA VAL A 282 -7.97 0.19 -20.70
C VAL A 282 -7.13 -1.07 -20.90
N LEU A 283 -7.69 -2.11 -21.51
CA LEU A 283 -6.98 -3.37 -21.77
C LEU A 283 -5.75 -3.16 -22.64
N ARG A 284 -5.90 -2.42 -23.74
CA ARG A 284 -4.80 -2.16 -24.68
C ARG A 284 -3.69 -1.38 -24.00
N LYS A 285 -4.02 -0.31 -23.26
CA LYS A 285 -3.03 0.51 -22.55
C LYS A 285 -2.35 -0.26 -21.43
N ALA A 286 -3.08 -1.05 -20.65
CA ALA A 286 -2.51 -1.90 -19.61
C ALA A 286 -1.49 -2.90 -20.18
N LYS A 287 -1.80 -3.52 -21.34
CA LYS A 287 -0.84 -4.39 -22.05
C LYS A 287 0.41 -3.63 -22.50
N ILE A 288 0.25 -2.41 -23.03
CA ILE A 288 1.39 -1.56 -23.42
C ILE A 288 2.28 -1.25 -22.22
N VAL A 289 1.68 -0.86 -21.09
CA VAL A 289 2.39 -0.59 -19.84
C VAL A 289 3.15 -1.83 -19.37
N LYS A 290 2.51 -3.01 -19.36
CA LYS A 290 3.16 -4.29 -19.04
C LYS A 290 4.39 -4.54 -19.91
N THR A 291 4.23 -4.51 -21.22
CA THR A 291 5.33 -4.78 -22.15
C THR A 291 6.47 -3.77 -21.99
N ARG A 292 6.15 -2.49 -21.77
CA ARG A 292 7.18 -1.48 -21.51
C ARG A 292 7.91 -1.69 -20.19
N LEU A 293 7.21 -2.11 -19.13
CA LEU A 293 7.85 -2.48 -17.86
C LEU A 293 8.80 -3.68 -18.02
N GLU A 294 8.41 -4.71 -18.76
CA GLU A 294 9.28 -5.86 -19.05
C GLU A 294 10.54 -5.44 -19.85
N VAL A 295 10.38 -4.51 -20.80
CA VAL A 295 11.51 -3.93 -21.54
C VAL A 295 12.40 -3.11 -20.61
N LEU A 296 11.81 -2.37 -19.67
CA LEU A 296 12.54 -1.58 -18.68
C LEU A 296 13.33 -2.48 -17.72
N ASP A 297 12.76 -3.61 -17.27
CA ASP A 297 13.48 -4.62 -16.47
C ASP A 297 14.68 -5.19 -17.23
N LYS A 298 14.48 -5.59 -18.50
CA LYS A 298 15.56 -6.08 -19.36
C LYS A 298 16.63 -5.01 -19.56
N SER A 299 16.23 -3.75 -19.72
CA SER A 299 17.14 -2.60 -19.84
C SER A 299 17.96 -2.41 -18.55
N ASN A 300 17.36 -2.56 -17.38
CA ASN A 300 18.05 -2.46 -16.10
C ASN A 300 19.11 -3.57 -15.95
N VAL A 301 18.74 -4.82 -16.27
CA VAL A 301 19.70 -5.95 -16.25
C VAL A 301 20.82 -5.76 -17.27
N ALA A 302 20.53 -5.22 -18.45
CA ALA A 302 21.55 -4.93 -19.47
C ALA A 302 22.49 -3.81 -19.02
N ASN A 303 21.97 -2.76 -18.35
CA ASN A 303 22.76 -1.64 -17.85
C ASN A 303 23.85 -2.09 -16.87
N ARG A 304 23.54 -3.09 -16.03
CA ARG A 304 24.50 -3.71 -15.10
C ARG A 304 25.75 -4.27 -15.77
N ARG A 305 25.68 -4.61 -17.07
CA ARG A 305 26.79 -5.18 -17.85
C ARG A 305 27.60 -4.13 -18.61
N ILE A 306 27.16 -2.87 -18.65
CA ILE A 306 27.84 -1.81 -19.42
C ILE A 306 29.15 -1.40 -18.75
N SER A 307 29.15 -1.23 -17.43
CA SER A 307 30.35 -0.86 -16.68
C SER A 307 30.22 -1.25 -15.21
N LEU A 308 31.37 -1.32 -14.51
CA LEU A 308 31.39 -1.54 -13.05
C LEU A 308 30.67 -0.41 -12.28
N ALA A 309 30.59 0.79 -12.85
CA ALA A 309 29.88 1.93 -12.25
C ALA A 309 28.34 1.75 -12.27
N TYR A 310 27.83 0.86 -13.11
CA TYR A 310 26.40 0.54 -13.23
C TYR A 310 26.06 -0.86 -12.70
N ALA A 311 27.02 -1.55 -12.08
CA ALA A 311 26.79 -2.86 -11.52
C ALA A 311 25.69 -2.85 -10.44
N GLU A 312 25.22 -4.03 -10.09
CA GLU A 312 24.14 -4.22 -9.13
C GLU A 312 24.43 -3.51 -7.80
N GLY A 313 23.46 -2.73 -7.31
CA GLY A 313 23.59 -1.95 -6.08
C GLY A 313 24.27 -0.58 -6.24
N SER A 314 24.76 -0.24 -7.45
CA SER A 314 25.25 1.11 -7.78
C SER A 314 24.15 2.16 -7.64
N ALA A 315 24.52 3.45 -7.52
CA ALA A 315 23.54 4.54 -7.40
C ALA A 315 22.57 4.58 -8.60
N VAL A 316 23.09 4.44 -9.82
CA VAL A 316 22.29 4.41 -11.05
C VAL A 316 21.39 3.17 -11.11
N ASP A 317 21.92 1.98 -10.79
CA ASP A 317 21.12 0.74 -10.76
C ASP A 317 19.98 0.84 -9.74
N ARG A 318 20.26 1.32 -8.51
CA ARG A 318 19.24 1.51 -7.47
C ARG A 318 18.14 2.47 -7.92
N THR A 319 18.49 3.63 -8.50
CA THR A 319 17.51 4.59 -9.00
C THR A 319 16.62 3.95 -10.06
N ARG A 320 17.20 3.20 -11.00
CA ARG A 320 16.45 2.56 -12.08
C ARG A 320 15.55 1.44 -11.58
N VAL A 321 16.06 0.57 -10.72
CA VAL A 321 15.31 -0.53 -10.10
C VAL A 321 14.18 0.02 -9.23
N SER A 322 14.46 0.97 -8.34
CA SER A 322 13.47 1.61 -7.47
C SER A 322 12.35 2.29 -8.27
N THR A 323 12.72 3.04 -9.31
CA THR A 323 11.72 3.71 -10.17
C THR A 323 10.85 2.69 -10.91
N THR A 324 11.45 1.64 -11.47
CA THR A 324 10.71 0.56 -12.19
C THR A 324 9.75 -0.17 -11.26
N ASN A 325 10.21 -0.43 -10.03
CA ASN A 325 9.44 -1.02 -8.95
C ASN A 325 8.26 -0.14 -8.52
N GLY A 326 8.47 1.17 -8.38
CA GLY A 326 7.39 2.12 -8.10
C GLY A 326 6.31 2.15 -9.18
N LEU A 327 6.71 2.05 -10.46
CA LEU A 327 5.76 1.93 -11.56
C LEU A 327 4.97 0.60 -11.50
N ARG A 328 5.62 -0.51 -11.14
CA ARG A 328 4.95 -1.82 -10.96
C ARG A 328 3.92 -1.77 -9.83
N ALA A 329 4.24 -1.13 -8.71
CA ALA A 329 3.31 -0.89 -7.61
C ALA A 329 2.11 -0.05 -8.06
N LYS A 330 2.36 1.07 -8.76
CA LYS A 330 1.29 1.92 -9.31
C LYS A 330 0.38 1.16 -10.28
N LEU A 331 0.94 0.29 -11.13
CA LEU A 331 0.15 -0.57 -12.01
C LEU A 331 -0.77 -1.49 -11.19
N LYS A 332 -0.24 -2.11 -10.13
CA LYS A 332 -1.01 -2.96 -9.22
C LYS A 332 -2.20 -2.21 -8.62
N ASP A 333 -1.98 -0.99 -8.16
CA ASP A 333 -3.03 -0.17 -7.56
C ASP A 333 -4.14 0.17 -8.57
N ILE A 334 -3.75 0.56 -9.80
CA ILE A 334 -4.70 0.79 -10.90
C ILE A 334 -5.51 -0.47 -11.20
N MET A 335 -4.87 -1.64 -11.21
CA MET A 335 -5.51 -2.93 -11.43
C MET A 335 -6.50 -3.29 -10.31
N ASN A 336 -6.14 -3.03 -9.06
CA ASN A 336 -7.04 -3.22 -7.92
C ASN A 336 -8.24 -2.27 -7.99
N GLY A 337 -8.02 -1.01 -8.39
CA GLY A 337 -9.08 -0.04 -8.61
C GLY A 337 -10.07 -0.50 -9.69
N PHE A 338 -9.56 -1.02 -10.81
CA PHE A 338 -10.41 -1.60 -11.84
C PHE A 338 -11.21 -2.81 -11.33
N GLN A 339 -10.58 -3.70 -10.56
CA GLN A 339 -11.25 -4.86 -9.98
C GLN A 339 -12.41 -4.43 -9.05
N ALA A 340 -12.17 -3.45 -8.18
CA ALA A 340 -13.19 -2.91 -7.29
C ALA A 340 -14.34 -2.26 -8.08
N LEU A 341 -14.04 -1.50 -9.14
CA LEU A 341 -15.06 -0.93 -10.02
C LEU A 341 -15.91 -2.02 -10.69
N ARG A 342 -15.28 -3.08 -11.19
CA ARG A 342 -15.98 -4.23 -11.78
C ARG A 342 -16.94 -4.89 -10.79
N GLU A 343 -16.47 -5.15 -9.57
CA GLU A 343 -17.29 -5.75 -8.51
C GLU A 343 -18.47 -4.85 -8.15
N LYS A 344 -18.25 -3.53 -8.08
CA LYS A 344 -19.30 -2.54 -7.86
C LYS A 344 -20.36 -2.58 -8.97
N ILE A 345 -19.94 -2.54 -10.24
CA ILE A 345 -20.86 -2.63 -11.41
C ILE A 345 -21.71 -3.90 -11.32
N MET A 346 -21.10 -5.03 -10.97
CA MET A 346 -21.80 -6.31 -10.84
C MET A 346 -22.81 -6.32 -9.68
N SER A 347 -22.41 -5.77 -8.53
CA SER A 347 -23.28 -5.65 -7.36
C SER A 347 -24.49 -4.78 -7.66
N ASP A 348 -24.26 -3.59 -8.24
CA ASP A 348 -25.31 -2.65 -8.63
C ASP A 348 -26.32 -3.29 -9.59
N TYR A 349 -25.81 -4.08 -10.55
CA TYR A 349 -26.67 -4.81 -11.48
C TYR A 349 -27.52 -5.90 -10.80
N LYS A 350 -26.91 -6.74 -9.95
CA LYS A 350 -27.62 -7.78 -9.20
C LYS A 350 -28.72 -7.17 -8.33
N GLU A 351 -28.44 -6.05 -7.67
CA GLU A 351 -29.42 -5.32 -6.87
C GLU A 351 -30.57 -4.77 -7.73
N GLY A 352 -30.25 -4.18 -8.88
CA GLY A 352 -31.25 -3.71 -9.85
C GLY A 352 -32.15 -4.83 -10.39
N LEU A 353 -31.64 -6.06 -10.47
CA LEU A 353 -32.42 -7.26 -10.80
C LEU A 353 -33.34 -7.67 -9.64
N ARG A 354 -32.82 -7.72 -8.41
CA ARG A 354 -33.61 -8.09 -7.21
C ARG A 354 -34.82 -7.19 -7.02
N ARG A 355 -34.64 -5.87 -7.14
CA ARG A 355 -35.73 -4.89 -7.03
C ARG A 355 -36.80 -5.12 -8.09
N ARG A 356 -36.39 -5.40 -9.34
CA ARG A 356 -37.33 -5.68 -10.43
C ARG A 356 -38.08 -6.98 -10.24
N TYR A 357 -37.40 -8.03 -9.81
CA TYR A 357 -38.04 -9.32 -9.53
C TYR A 357 -39.11 -9.19 -8.45
N TYR A 358 -38.81 -8.48 -7.37
CA TYR A 358 -39.78 -8.20 -6.30
C TYR A 358 -40.98 -7.40 -6.83
N ASN A 359 -40.76 -6.37 -7.65
CA ASN A 359 -41.86 -5.59 -8.23
C ASN A 359 -42.75 -6.39 -9.19
N ALA A 360 -42.22 -7.44 -9.83
CA ALA A 360 -42.96 -8.28 -10.77
C ALA A 360 -43.70 -9.44 -10.09
N THR A 361 -43.09 -10.05 -9.06
CA THR A 361 -43.57 -11.29 -8.43
C THR A 361 -44.16 -11.08 -7.04
N GLY A 362 -43.79 -10.01 -6.35
CA GLY A 362 -44.09 -9.78 -4.94
C GLY A 362 -43.20 -10.56 -3.97
N GLU A 363 -42.25 -11.36 -4.47
CA GLU A 363 -41.37 -12.22 -3.65
C GLU A 363 -39.90 -11.79 -3.75
N HIS A 364 -39.14 -12.01 -2.68
CA HIS A 364 -37.70 -11.79 -2.70
C HIS A 364 -37.00 -12.97 -3.38
N PRO A 365 -36.21 -12.75 -4.45
CA PRO A 365 -35.51 -13.82 -5.14
C PRO A 365 -34.34 -14.33 -4.30
N SER A 366 -34.15 -15.65 -4.27
CA SER A 366 -32.93 -16.26 -3.72
C SER A 366 -31.71 -15.95 -4.60
N ASP A 367 -30.52 -16.06 -4.04
CA ASP A 367 -29.28 -15.81 -4.79
C ASP A 367 -29.12 -16.75 -5.99
N GLU A 368 -29.56 -18.00 -5.87
CA GLU A 368 -29.58 -18.96 -6.99
C GLU A 368 -30.47 -18.50 -8.16
N VAL A 369 -31.62 -17.89 -7.86
CA VAL A 369 -32.52 -17.35 -8.90
C VAL A 369 -31.86 -16.18 -9.62
N ILE A 370 -31.21 -15.28 -8.88
CA ILE A 370 -30.48 -14.15 -9.46
C ILE A 370 -29.32 -14.64 -10.33
N GLU A 371 -28.53 -15.61 -9.86
CA GLU A 371 -27.43 -16.16 -10.65
C GLU A 371 -27.89 -16.90 -11.90
N LYS A 372 -29.04 -17.59 -11.83
CA LYS A 372 -29.63 -18.24 -12.99
C LYS A 372 -30.09 -17.23 -14.05
N ILE A 373 -30.66 -16.10 -13.64
CA ILE A 373 -31.02 -14.99 -14.54
C ILE A 373 -29.76 -14.34 -15.13
N VAL A 374 -28.72 -14.13 -14.32
CA VAL A 374 -27.44 -13.56 -14.77
C VAL A 374 -26.73 -14.46 -15.79
N SER A 375 -26.85 -15.78 -15.63
CA SER A 375 -26.20 -16.77 -16.52
C SER A 375 -26.92 -16.99 -17.85
N GLY A 376 -28.04 -16.29 -18.11
CA GLY A 376 -28.84 -16.45 -19.34
C GLY A 376 -29.68 -17.75 -19.41
N ASN A 377 -29.55 -18.65 -18.42
CA ASN A 377 -30.31 -19.91 -18.32
C ASN A 377 -31.61 -19.78 -17.50
N GLY A 378 -31.86 -18.60 -16.93
CA GLY A 378 -33.10 -18.25 -16.26
C GLY A 378 -34.08 -17.65 -17.25
N LYS A 379 -35.32 -18.17 -17.28
CA LYS A 379 -36.39 -17.58 -18.06
C LYS A 379 -36.60 -16.13 -17.63
N VAL A 380 -36.22 -15.20 -18.51
CA VAL A 380 -36.60 -13.77 -18.44
C VAL A 380 -38.13 -13.61 -18.54
N GLU A 381 -38.86 -14.71 -18.86
CA GLU A 381 -40.32 -14.80 -18.93
C GLU A 381 -41.08 -14.34 -17.67
N ILE A 382 -40.44 -14.33 -16.49
CA ILE A 382 -41.07 -13.77 -15.27
C ILE A 382 -41.39 -12.26 -15.41
N PHE A 383 -40.73 -11.57 -16.34
CA PHE A 383 -40.97 -10.16 -16.67
C PHE A 383 -41.98 -9.95 -17.83
N GLU A 384 -42.51 -11.02 -18.45
CA GLU A 384 -43.28 -10.99 -19.71
C GLU A 384 -44.72 -10.44 -19.61
N SER A 385 -45.21 -10.11 -18.42
CA SER A 385 -46.63 -9.73 -18.22
C SER A 385 -47.05 -8.35 -18.80
N ARG A 386 -46.11 -7.47 -19.21
CA ARG A 386 -46.44 -6.13 -19.79
C ARG A 386 -45.61 -5.80 -21.04
N THR A 387 -46.26 -5.74 -22.19
CA THR A 387 -45.68 -5.82 -23.54
C THR A 387 -44.79 -4.66 -23.99
N GLU A 388 -44.95 -3.43 -23.49
CA GLU A 388 -44.10 -2.29 -23.89
C GLU A 388 -42.83 -2.12 -23.04
N THR A 389 -42.88 -2.43 -21.74
CA THR A 389 -41.72 -2.41 -20.85
C THR A 389 -40.80 -3.63 -21.03
N ASN A 390 -41.19 -4.60 -21.85
CA ASN A 390 -40.46 -5.87 -22.04
C ASN A 390 -39.25 -5.75 -22.95
N LEU A 391 -39.39 -5.07 -24.10
CA LEU A 391 -38.31 -4.92 -25.07
C LEU A 391 -37.18 -4.07 -24.48
N GLU A 392 -37.54 -2.96 -23.83
CA GLU A 392 -36.58 -2.05 -23.20
C GLU A 392 -35.83 -2.70 -22.02
N ASN A 393 -36.50 -3.57 -21.26
CA ASN A 393 -35.86 -4.33 -20.18
C ASN A 393 -34.96 -5.47 -20.69
N LYS A 394 -35.35 -6.12 -21.79
CA LYS A 394 -34.53 -7.15 -22.44
C LYS A 394 -33.27 -6.53 -23.05
N GLU A 395 -33.40 -5.40 -23.74
CA GLU A 395 -32.27 -4.64 -24.30
C GLU A 395 -31.33 -4.12 -23.20
N ARG A 396 -31.87 -3.67 -22.05
CA ARG A 396 -31.07 -3.33 -20.87
C ARG A 396 -30.30 -4.52 -20.31
N HIS A 397 -30.96 -5.66 -20.17
CA HIS A 397 -30.34 -6.87 -19.63
C HIS A 397 -29.19 -7.34 -20.53
N GLU A 398 -29.43 -7.38 -21.83
CA GLU A 398 -28.42 -7.76 -22.83
C GLU A 398 -27.24 -6.79 -22.85
N ALA A 399 -27.50 -5.48 -22.80
CA ALA A 399 -26.46 -4.45 -22.77
C ALA A 399 -25.54 -4.57 -21.55
N VAL A 400 -26.10 -4.79 -20.35
CA VAL A 400 -25.28 -4.95 -19.14
C VAL A 400 -24.52 -6.27 -19.15
N MET A 401 -25.09 -7.34 -19.72
CA MET A 401 -24.40 -8.62 -19.86
C MET A 401 -23.23 -8.56 -20.85
N ASP A 402 -23.35 -7.77 -21.91
CA ASP A 402 -22.25 -7.55 -22.85
C ASP A 402 -21.10 -6.81 -22.16
N ILE A 403 -21.39 -5.70 -21.45
CA ILE A 403 -20.41 -4.97 -20.62
C ILE A 403 -19.75 -5.93 -19.61
N TRP A 404 -20.53 -6.80 -18.98
CA TRP A 404 -20.01 -7.78 -18.03
C TRP A 404 -19.07 -8.79 -18.69
N ARG A 405 -19.42 -9.32 -19.87
CA ARG A 405 -18.53 -10.22 -20.63
C ARG A 405 -17.24 -9.52 -21.03
N SER A 406 -17.30 -8.24 -21.40
CA SER A 406 -16.12 -7.40 -21.67
C SER A 406 -15.25 -7.24 -20.40
N LEU A 407 -15.86 -6.91 -19.26
CA LEU A 407 -15.22 -6.80 -17.94
C LEU A 407 -14.52 -8.10 -17.50
N ASN A 408 -15.13 -9.26 -17.75
CA ASN A 408 -14.58 -10.55 -17.37
C ASN A 408 -13.39 -11.00 -18.23
N LYS A 409 -13.42 -10.72 -19.54
CA LYS A 409 -12.25 -10.94 -20.41
C LYS A 409 -11.04 -10.13 -19.94
N LEU A 410 -11.30 -8.93 -19.41
CA LEU A 410 -10.27 -8.01 -18.93
C LEU A 410 -9.60 -8.51 -17.64
N HIS A 411 -10.38 -9.07 -16.72
CA HIS A 411 -9.88 -9.68 -15.49
C HIS A 411 -8.93 -10.85 -15.71
N GLN A 412 -9.21 -11.73 -16.69
CA GLN A 412 -8.32 -12.85 -17.04
C GLN A 412 -6.93 -12.35 -17.48
N VAL A 413 -6.88 -11.28 -18.27
CA VAL A 413 -5.62 -10.66 -18.69
C VAL A 413 -4.90 -9.97 -17.52
N PHE A 414 -5.65 -9.47 -16.53
CA PHE A 414 -5.09 -8.89 -15.31
C PHE A 414 -4.50 -9.93 -14.36
N LEU A 415 -5.07 -11.13 -14.27
CA LEU A 415 -4.46 -12.23 -13.50
C LEU A 415 -3.09 -12.62 -14.07
N ASP A 416 -2.94 -12.67 -15.40
CA ASP A 416 -1.65 -12.90 -16.08
C ASP A 416 -0.62 -11.77 -15.86
N MET A 417 -1.06 -10.57 -15.48
CA MET A 417 -0.21 -9.45 -15.08
C MET A 417 0.13 -9.50 -13.58
N ALA A 418 -0.80 -9.94 -12.74
CA ALA A 418 -0.59 -10.06 -11.29
C ALA A 418 0.57 -11.02 -10.96
N VAL A 419 0.72 -12.12 -11.70
CA VAL A 419 1.85 -13.07 -11.55
C VAL A 419 3.22 -12.38 -11.79
N MET A 420 3.29 -11.43 -12.71
CA MET A 420 4.51 -10.66 -13.00
C MET A 420 4.78 -9.56 -11.96
N VAL A 421 3.72 -9.03 -11.35
CA VAL A 421 3.81 -8.02 -10.31
C VAL A 421 4.24 -8.64 -8.97
N GLU A 422 3.72 -9.83 -8.63
CA GLU A 422 4.00 -10.52 -7.36
C GLU A 422 5.42 -11.08 -7.27
N THR A 423 5.97 -11.62 -8.35
CA THR A 423 7.32 -12.25 -8.35
C THR A 423 8.47 -11.28 -8.10
N GLN A 424 8.24 -9.95 -8.14
CA GLN A 424 9.26 -8.93 -7.85
C GLN A 424 8.82 -7.91 -6.79
N ALA A 425 7.54 -7.86 -6.41
CA ALA A 425 7.05 -6.93 -5.39
C ALA A 425 7.45 -7.30 -3.96
N GLU A 426 7.76 -8.57 -3.72
CA GLU A 426 8.08 -9.07 -2.38
C GLU A 426 9.46 -8.61 -1.85
N GLN A 427 10.31 -8.01 -2.71
CA GLN A 427 11.61 -7.44 -2.31
C GLN A 427 11.62 -5.90 -2.21
N ILE A 428 10.48 -5.22 -2.37
CA ILE A 428 10.44 -3.76 -2.63
C ILE A 428 10.39 -2.89 -1.37
N ASP A 429 9.79 -3.36 -0.27
CA ASP A 429 9.59 -2.51 0.92
C ASP A 429 10.73 -2.55 1.95
N ASP A 430 11.78 -3.34 1.70
CA ASP A 430 12.96 -3.35 2.56
C ASP A 430 13.95 -2.25 2.12
N ILE A 431 13.77 -1.06 2.69
CA ILE A 431 14.82 -0.03 2.74
C ILE A 431 16.12 -0.69 3.25
N GLU A 432 16.03 -1.64 4.17
CA GLU A 432 17.16 -2.44 4.67
C GLU A 432 17.87 -3.23 3.57
N HIS A 433 17.16 -3.86 2.63
CA HIS A 433 17.76 -4.59 1.51
C HIS A 433 18.43 -3.63 0.51
N ASN A 434 17.78 -2.49 0.20
CA ASN A 434 18.36 -1.47 -0.68
C ASN A 434 19.60 -0.79 -0.05
N VAL A 435 19.58 -0.56 1.26
CA VAL A 435 20.70 -0.02 2.05
C VAL A 435 21.81 -1.07 2.22
N ALA A 436 21.46 -2.34 2.45
CA ALA A 436 22.41 -3.45 2.52
C ALA A 436 23.15 -3.64 1.19
N ASN A 437 22.44 -3.58 0.07
CA ASN A 437 23.04 -3.66 -1.26
C ASN A 437 23.95 -2.45 -1.53
N ALA A 438 23.53 -1.24 -1.15
CA ALA A 438 24.38 -0.04 -1.23
C ALA A 438 25.65 -0.18 -0.38
N SER A 439 25.52 -0.66 0.86
CA SER A 439 26.64 -0.91 1.78
C SER A 439 27.61 -1.95 1.21
N SER A 440 27.09 -3.05 0.67
CA SER A 440 27.91 -4.10 0.05
C SER A 440 28.72 -3.58 -1.15
N PHE A 441 28.10 -2.75 -2.00
CA PHE A 441 28.76 -2.15 -3.15
C PHE A 441 29.86 -1.18 -2.73
N ILE A 442 29.59 -0.33 -1.73
CA ILE A 442 30.57 0.61 -1.17
C ILE A 442 31.71 -0.15 -0.50
N ASN A 443 31.43 -1.20 0.28
CA ASN A 443 32.44 -2.04 0.93
C ASN A 443 33.35 -2.77 -0.08
N GLY A 444 32.79 -3.26 -1.19
CA GLY A 444 33.58 -3.81 -2.29
C GLY A 444 34.49 -2.76 -2.94
N GLY A 445 33.97 -1.55 -3.14
CA GLY A 445 34.74 -0.41 -3.66
C GLY A 445 35.86 0.05 -2.72
N THR A 446 35.60 0.18 -1.41
CA THR A 446 36.61 0.57 -0.41
C THR A 446 37.68 -0.49 -0.24
N THR A 447 37.33 -1.76 -0.29
CA THR A 447 38.28 -2.88 -0.30
C THR A 447 39.20 -2.81 -1.51
N SER A 448 38.64 -2.56 -2.69
CA SER A 448 39.41 -2.39 -3.93
C SER A 448 40.37 -1.18 -3.86
N LEU A 449 39.91 -0.06 -3.29
CA LEU A 449 40.74 1.12 -3.04
C LEU A 449 41.85 0.86 -2.01
N PHE A 450 41.57 0.09 -0.96
CA PHE A 450 42.55 -0.29 0.05
C PHE A 450 43.69 -1.10 -0.57
N TYR A 451 43.35 -2.15 -1.34
CA TYR A 451 44.35 -2.94 -2.06
C TYR A 451 45.11 -2.11 -3.09
N ALA A 452 44.44 -1.23 -3.85
CA ALA A 452 45.11 -0.34 -4.79
C ALA A 452 46.12 0.60 -4.09
N LYS A 453 45.77 1.13 -2.90
CA LYS A 453 46.67 1.96 -2.08
C LYS A 453 47.87 1.15 -1.56
N GLN A 454 47.63 -0.08 -1.12
CA GLN A 454 48.68 -0.99 -0.65
C GLN A 454 49.65 -1.35 -1.79
N MET A 455 49.13 -1.71 -2.97
CA MET A 455 49.95 -1.97 -4.17
C MET A 455 50.74 -0.73 -4.60
N LYS A 456 50.18 0.48 -4.48
CA LYS A 456 50.90 1.74 -4.74
C LYS A 456 52.01 2.02 -3.72
N GLN A 457 51.88 1.60 -2.47
CA GLN A 457 52.95 1.73 -1.47
C GLN A 457 54.07 0.73 -1.72
N GLU A 458 53.74 -0.51 -2.08
CA GLU A 458 54.73 -1.53 -2.43
C GLU A 458 55.48 -1.18 -3.72
N SER A 459 54.80 -0.61 -4.73
CA SER A 459 55.47 -0.17 -5.96
C SER A 459 56.47 0.96 -5.72
N LYS A 460 56.24 1.87 -4.76
CA LYS A 460 57.20 2.90 -4.36
C LYS A 460 58.48 2.31 -3.75
N LYS A 461 58.37 1.22 -2.97
CA LYS A 461 59.55 0.51 -2.43
C LYS A 461 60.35 -0.12 -3.55
N TRP A 462 59.65 -0.73 -4.52
CA TRP A 462 60.28 -1.34 -5.70
C TRP A 462 61.02 -0.30 -6.56
N ILE A 463 60.43 0.87 -6.77
CA ILE A 463 61.08 2.00 -7.45
C ILE A 463 62.35 2.43 -6.71
N CYS A 464 62.34 2.50 -5.38
CA CYS A 464 63.52 2.85 -4.58
C CYS A 464 64.66 1.83 -4.75
N TRP A 465 64.33 0.53 -4.78
CA TRP A 465 65.30 -0.53 -5.05
C TRP A 465 65.90 -0.45 -6.46
N VAL A 466 65.09 -0.14 -7.47
CA VAL A 466 65.57 0.08 -8.84
C VAL A 466 66.57 1.24 -8.89
N TRP A 467 66.27 2.36 -8.24
CA TRP A 467 67.19 3.50 -8.16
C TRP A 467 68.48 3.18 -7.40
N ALA A 468 68.41 2.40 -6.33
CA ALA A 468 69.60 1.96 -5.58
C ALA A 468 70.53 1.08 -6.44
N VAL A 469 69.97 0.15 -7.22
CA VAL A 469 70.75 -0.70 -8.14
C VAL A 469 71.40 0.14 -9.25
N VAL A 470 70.66 1.08 -9.84
CA VAL A 470 71.21 2.00 -10.86
C VAL A 470 72.37 2.82 -10.27
N PHE A 471 72.25 3.32 -9.05
CA PHE A 471 73.31 4.07 -8.38
C PHE A 471 74.58 3.22 -8.17
N ILE A 472 74.43 1.96 -7.74
CA ILE A 472 75.56 1.03 -7.57
C ILE A 472 76.27 0.79 -8.91
N ILE A 473 75.53 0.58 -10.00
CA ILE A 473 76.11 0.37 -11.33
C ILE A 473 76.92 1.59 -11.77
N VAL A 474 76.39 2.80 -11.60
CA VAL A 474 77.12 4.05 -11.92
C VAL A 474 78.40 4.18 -11.12
N LEU A 475 78.36 3.83 -9.82
CA LEU A 475 79.51 3.92 -8.93
C LEU A 475 80.62 2.93 -9.34
N VAL A 476 80.25 1.70 -9.72
CA VAL A 476 81.21 0.71 -10.26
C VAL A 476 81.86 1.21 -11.55
N CYS A 477 81.08 1.79 -12.47
CA CYS A 477 81.61 2.36 -13.71
C CYS A 477 82.58 3.52 -13.45
N LEU A 478 82.29 4.38 -12.47
CA LEU A 478 83.17 5.49 -12.08
C LEU A 478 84.50 5.01 -11.49
N VAL A 479 84.46 4.01 -10.61
CA VAL A 479 85.68 3.42 -10.03
C VAL A 479 86.53 2.78 -11.12
N ALA A 480 85.92 2.02 -12.04
CA ALA A 480 86.64 1.41 -13.16
C ALA A 480 87.33 2.43 -14.07
N MET A 481 86.71 3.60 -14.30
CA MET A 481 87.30 4.71 -15.05
C MET A 481 88.45 5.41 -14.30
N LEU A 482 88.45 5.42 -12.97
CA LEU A 482 89.51 6.05 -12.17
C LEU A 482 90.73 5.15 -11.96
N THR A 483 90.55 3.84 -12.08
CA THR A 483 91.61 2.83 -11.95
C THR A 483 92.23 2.39 -13.29
N SER A 484 91.62 2.80 -14.40
CA SER A 484 92.17 2.68 -15.76
C SER A 484 92.91 3.95 -16.16
#